data_AF-A0A7S4C742-F1
#
_entry.id   AF-A0A7S4C742-F1
#
_cell.length_a   1.000
_cell.length_b   1.000
_cell.length_c   1.000
_cell.angle_alpha   90.00
_cell.angle_beta   90.00
_cell.angle_gamma   90.00
#
_symmetry.space_group_name_H-M   'P 1'
#
loop_
_entity.id
_entity.type
_entity.pdbx_description
1 polymer ?
#
loop_
_entity_poly.entity_id
_entity_poly.type
_entity_poly.pdbx_seq_one_letter_code
_entity_poly.pdbx_strand_id
1 'polypeptide(L)'
;DALRVLREVHAAWSSGEHPSASAALAVCRRRVLSGVHLVLSGGLLHGVDSPQRCAYWRLAEAFGATCHLSWDADTPLTHVVSARADTASVKRALRTHGVHAVDPSWLSHSAERWCRQSEKAYSLKRRGAHVPHGD
;
A
#
# COMPACT_ATOMS: atom_id res chain seq x y z
N ASP A 1 -6.57 -3.08 -15.95
CA ASP A 1 -6.66 -2.65 -17.36
C ASP A 1 -5.36 -1.98 -17.76
N ALA A 2 -4.54 -2.69 -18.55
CA ALA A 2 -3.22 -2.21 -18.98
C ALA A 2 -3.30 -1.06 -20.00
N LEU A 3 -4.35 -1.00 -20.82
CA LEU A 3 -4.52 0.05 -21.82
C LEU A 3 -4.73 1.42 -21.16
N ARG A 4 -5.43 1.45 -20.02
CA ARG A 4 -5.59 2.66 -19.20
C ARG A 4 -4.23 3.25 -18.81
N VAL A 5 -3.35 2.41 -18.26
CA VAL A 5 -2.02 2.84 -17.79
C VAL A 5 -1.16 3.32 -18.95
N LEU A 6 -1.16 2.58 -20.07
CA LEU A 6 -0.39 2.96 -21.26
C LEU A 6 -0.83 4.32 -21.82
N ARG A 7 -2.14 4.60 -21.86
CA ARG A 7 -2.67 5.90 -22.31
C ARG A 7 -2.26 7.03 -21.37
N GLU A 8 -2.33 6.81 -20.06
CA GLU A 8 -1.94 7.81 -19.05
C GLU A 8 -0.46 8.17 -19.16
N VAL A 9 0.40 7.16 -19.29
CA VAL A 9 1.85 7.34 -19.45
C VAL A 9 2.18 8.02 -20.77
N HIS A 10 1.52 7.62 -21.86
CA HIS A 10 1.71 8.25 -23.16
C HIS A 10 1.35 9.74 -23.10
N ALA A 11 0.19 10.09 -22.55
CA ALA A 11 -0.25 11.46 -22.41
C ALA A 11 0.75 12.31 -21.60
N ALA A 12 1.22 11.79 -20.46
CA ALA A 12 2.19 12.46 -19.59
C ALA A 12 3.59 12.61 -20.22
N TRP A 13 3.99 11.69 -21.08
CA TRP A 13 5.25 11.80 -21.83
C TRP A 13 5.12 12.73 -23.04
N SER A 14 4.02 12.62 -23.81
CA SER A 14 3.79 13.40 -25.02
C SER A 14 3.57 14.89 -24.75
N SER A 15 3.19 15.26 -23.52
CA SER A 15 3.07 16.67 -23.11
C SER A 15 4.42 17.38 -23.00
N GLY A 16 5.54 16.64 -23.00
CA GLY A 16 6.88 17.19 -22.79
C GLY A 16 7.24 17.45 -21.33
N GLU A 17 6.35 17.16 -20.37
CA GLU A 17 6.59 17.32 -18.92
C GLU A 17 7.69 16.38 -18.38
N HIS A 18 7.95 15.28 -19.08
CA HIS A 18 8.89 14.26 -18.66
C HIS A 18 9.90 13.93 -19.76
N PRO A 19 11.19 13.74 -19.40
CA PRO A 19 12.27 13.57 -20.38
C PRO A 19 12.21 12.25 -21.15
N SER A 20 11.41 11.28 -20.70
CA SER A 20 11.20 10.00 -21.38
C SER A 20 9.91 9.32 -20.93
N ALA A 21 9.42 8.36 -21.72
CA ALA A 21 8.31 7.50 -21.34
C ALA A 21 8.58 6.72 -20.03
N SER A 22 9.84 6.32 -19.80
CA SER A 22 10.25 5.67 -18.55
C SER A 22 10.13 6.60 -17.34
N ALA A 23 10.48 7.88 -17.50
CA ALA A 23 10.31 8.88 -16.45
C ALA A 23 8.82 9.14 -16.16
N ALA A 24 8.00 9.27 -17.20
CA ALA A 24 6.54 9.39 -17.05
C ALA A 24 5.93 8.17 -16.35
N LEU A 25 6.34 6.96 -16.75
CA LEU A 25 5.92 5.70 -16.12
C LEU A 25 6.27 5.67 -14.63
N ALA A 26 7.49 6.08 -14.27
CA ALA A 26 7.92 6.12 -12.88
C ALA A 26 7.07 7.09 -12.04
N VAL A 27 6.72 8.25 -12.60
CA VAL A 27 5.83 9.23 -11.95
C VAL A 27 4.42 8.66 -11.78
N CYS A 28 3.81 8.13 -12.85
CA CYS A 28 2.50 7.48 -12.78
C CYS A 28 2.49 6.33 -11.76
N ARG A 29 3.54 5.50 -11.72
CA ARG A 29 3.67 4.42 -10.74
C ARG A 29 3.65 4.95 -9.31
N ARG A 30 4.43 5.99 -9.02
CA ARG A 30 4.52 6.59 -7.69
C ARG A 30 3.25 7.34 -7.26
N ARG A 31 2.40 7.74 -8.19
CA ARG A 31 1.12 8.38 -7.88
C ARG A 31 0.10 7.41 -7.26
N VAL A 32 0.23 6.11 -7.55
CA VAL A 32 -0.73 5.08 -7.11
C VAL A 32 -0.90 5.08 -5.58
N LEU A 33 0.18 5.14 -4.80
CA LEU A 33 0.12 5.18 -3.34
C LEU A 33 0.68 6.49 -2.77
N SER A 34 0.65 7.57 -3.56
CA SER A 34 1.07 8.89 -3.07
C SER A 34 0.24 9.32 -1.86
N GLY A 35 0.91 9.87 -0.85
CA GLY A 35 0.30 10.26 0.43
C GLY A 35 -0.02 9.09 1.37
N VAL A 36 0.27 7.85 0.98
CA VAL A 36 0.15 6.70 1.89
C VAL A 36 1.38 6.64 2.79
N HIS A 37 1.14 6.73 4.10
CA HIS A 37 2.11 6.45 5.14
C HIS A 37 1.71 5.17 5.87
N LEU A 38 2.56 4.15 5.88
CA LEU A 38 2.20 2.85 6.41
C LEU A 38 3.26 2.22 7.30
N VAL A 39 2.82 1.28 8.14
CA VAL A 39 3.68 0.34 8.88
C VAL A 39 3.27 -1.08 8.54
N LEU A 40 4.25 -1.98 8.48
CA LEU A 40 4.01 -3.42 8.35
C LEU A 40 3.99 -4.06 9.74
N SER A 41 3.03 -4.95 10.00
CA SER A 41 3.03 -5.71 11.25
C SER A 41 4.20 -6.71 11.29
N GLY A 42 4.72 -6.97 12.48
CA GLY A 42 5.89 -7.84 12.67
C GLY A 42 5.75 -9.24 12.05
N GLY A 43 4.53 -9.78 11.96
CA GLY A 43 4.27 -11.05 11.29
C GLY A 43 4.64 -11.05 9.80
N LEU A 44 4.51 -9.92 9.10
CA LEU A 44 4.93 -9.75 7.70
C LEU A 44 6.44 -9.55 7.54
N LEU A 45 7.12 -9.21 8.64
CA LEU A 45 8.56 -9.00 8.71
C LEU A 45 9.29 -10.21 9.30
N HIS A 46 8.59 -11.33 9.53
CA HIS A 46 9.23 -12.51 10.09
C HIS A 46 10.17 -13.15 9.05
N GLY A 47 11.40 -13.44 9.47
CA GLY A 47 12.40 -14.09 8.61
C GLY A 47 13.10 -13.15 7.62
N VAL A 48 12.91 -11.83 7.70
CA VAL A 48 13.71 -10.85 6.96
C VAL A 48 14.69 -10.14 7.87
N ASP A 49 15.95 -10.06 7.44
CA ASP A 49 17.04 -9.43 8.19
C ASP A 49 16.83 -7.91 8.40
N SER A 50 16.08 -7.27 7.50
CA SER A 50 15.67 -5.87 7.64
C SER A 50 14.30 -5.61 7.01
N PRO A 51 13.49 -4.67 7.57
CA PRO A 51 12.16 -4.37 7.04
C PRO A 51 12.15 -3.94 5.58
N GLN A 52 13.17 -3.21 5.14
CA GLN A 52 13.32 -2.71 3.77
C GLN A 52 13.54 -3.83 2.74
N ARG A 53 13.93 -5.03 3.18
CA ARG A 53 14.05 -6.20 2.30
C ARG A 53 12.71 -6.93 2.10
N CYS A 54 11.73 -6.69 2.97
CA CYS A 54 10.38 -7.23 2.84
C CYS A 54 9.79 -6.87 1.48
N ALA A 55 9.19 -7.85 0.80
CA ALA A 55 8.59 -7.65 -0.52
C ALA A 55 7.48 -6.60 -0.49
N TYR A 56 6.62 -6.61 0.54
CA TYR A 56 5.55 -5.62 0.71
C TYR A 56 6.10 -4.22 0.96
N TRP A 57 7.21 -4.08 1.69
CA TRP A 57 7.86 -2.79 1.92
C TRP A 57 8.35 -2.20 0.61
N ARG A 58 9.13 -2.97 -0.15
CA ARG A 58 9.67 -2.53 -1.45
C ARG A 58 8.57 -2.23 -2.45
N LEU A 59 7.50 -3.03 -2.45
CA LEU A 59 6.35 -2.80 -3.31
C LEU A 59 5.67 -1.47 -2.99
N ALA A 60 5.42 -1.20 -1.71
CA ALA A 60 4.80 0.04 -1.27
C ALA A 60 5.63 1.28 -1.68
N GLU A 61 6.94 1.28 -1.42
CA GLU A 61 7.82 2.38 -1.80
C GLU A 61 7.92 2.56 -3.32
N ALA A 62 7.97 1.46 -4.08
CA ALA A 62 8.02 1.51 -5.55
C ALA A 62 6.78 2.18 -6.18
N PHE A 63 5.64 2.10 -5.49
CA PHE A 63 4.37 2.74 -5.87
C PHE A 63 4.10 4.05 -5.13
N GLY A 64 5.11 4.58 -4.42
CA GLY A 64 5.13 5.94 -3.88
C GLY A 64 4.56 6.11 -2.47
N ALA A 65 4.34 5.03 -1.74
CA ALA A 65 4.07 5.09 -0.31
C ALA A 65 5.35 5.39 0.49
N THR A 66 5.16 5.88 1.72
CA THR A 66 6.21 6.05 2.72
C THR A 66 6.04 4.99 3.81
N CYS A 67 7.03 4.11 3.94
CA CYS A 67 7.04 3.07 4.96
C CYS A 67 7.74 3.55 6.23
N HIS A 68 7.14 3.26 7.38
CA HIS A 68 7.67 3.58 8.70
C HIS A 68 8.00 2.29 9.46
N LEU A 69 9.02 2.34 10.31
CA LEU A 69 9.43 1.21 11.15
C LEU A 69 8.49 1.04 12.35
N SER A 70 8.01 2.16 12.90
CA SER A 70 7.17 2.25 14.09
C SER A 70 6.00 3.18 13.85
N TRP A 71 4.97 3.03 14.69
CA TRP A 71 3.87 3.97 14.75
C TRP A 71 4.05 4.89 15.96
N ASP A 72 4.72 6.02 15.76
CA ASP A 72 4.95 7.01 16.79
C ASP A 72 3.87 8.11 16.78
N ALA A 73 3.83 8.97 17.78
CA ALA A 73 2.78 9.99 17.91
C ALA A 73 2.81 11.02 16.77
N ASP A 74 4.00 11.37 16.31
CA ASP A 74 4.22 12.38 15.26
C ASP A 74 4.23 11.78 13.84
N THR A 75 4.11 10.46 13.73
CA THR A 75 4.05 9.79 12.41
C THR A 75 2.67 10.06 11.78
N PRO A 76 2.58 10.64 10.57
CA PRO A 76 1.32 10.87 9.86
C PRO A 76 0.78 9.57 9.28
N LEU A 77 0.62 8.53 10.11
CA LEU A 77 0.30 7.19 9.67
C LEU A 77 -1.13 7.14 9.13
N THR A 78 -1.30 6.49 7.99
CA THR A 78 -2.59 6.30 7.33
C THR A 78 -2.98 4.82 7.25
N HIS A 79 -2.02 3.89 7.24
CA HIS A 79 -2.31 2.45 7.10
C HIS A 79 -1.47 1.60 8.05
N VAL A 80 -2.07 0.53 8.55
CA VAL A 80 -1.39 -0.62 9.15
C VAL A 80 -1.68 -1.82 8.26
N VAL A 81 -0.64 -2.42 7.71
CA VAL A 81 -0.76 -3.64 6.89
C VAL A 81 -0.43 -4.85 7.75
N SER A 82 -1.32 -5.82 7.81
CA SER A 82 -1.14 -7.00 8.66
C SER A 82 -1.83 -8.24 8.09
N ALA A 83 -1.23 -9.42 8.23
CA ALA A 83 -1.90 -10.68 7.92
C ALA A 83 -2.97 -11.07 8.97
N ARG A 84 -2.93 -10.46 10.17
CA ARG A 84 -3.80 -10.81 11.28
C ARG A 84 -4.43 -9.58 11.92
N ALA A 85 -5.69 -9.70 12.33
CA ALA A 85 -6.47 -8.63 12.94
C ALA A 85 -6.26 -8.48 14.47
N ASP A 86 -5.57 -9.43 15.11
CA ASP A 86 -5.42 -9.51 16.57
C ASP A 86 -4.18 -8.77 17.11
N THR A 87 -3.37 -8.19 16.23
CA THR A 87 -2.14 -7.48 16.59
C THR A 87 -2.43 -6.14 17.28
N ALA A 88 -1.48 -5.68 18.11
CA ALA A 88 -1.60 -4.40 18.80
C ALA A 88 -1.71 -3.21 17.83
N SER A 89 -0.99 -3.25 16.71
CA SER A 89 -1.02 -2.22 15.67
C SER A 89 -2.39 -2.15 14.97
N VAL A 90 -3.00 -3.29 14.65
CA VAL A 90 -4.36 -3.31 14.07
C VAL A 90 -5.39 -2.82 15.08
N LYS A 91 -5.31 -3.29 16.34
CA LYS A 91 -6.21 -2.81 17.40
C LYS A 91 -6.11 -1.29 17.58
N ARG A 92 -4.91 -0.72 17.49
CA ARG A 92 -4.69 0.74 17.54
C ARG A 92 -5.32 1.42 16.32
N ALA A 93 -5.06 0.93 15.11
CA ALA A 93 -5.65 1.44 13.86
C ALA A 93 -7.17 1.50 13.92
N LEU A 94 -7.82 0.44 14.37
CA LEU A 94 -9.29 0.39 14.49
C LEU A 94 -9.87 1.42 15.48
N ARG A 95 -9.06 1.98 16.39
CA ARG A 95 -9.47 3.03 17.32
C ARG A 95 -9.03 4.43 16.89
N THR A 96 -8.15 4.54 15.90
CA THR A 96 -7.61 5.82 15.44
C THR A 96 -8.35 6.26 14.19
N HIS A 97 -9.04 7.40 14.27
CA HIS A 97 -9.71 7.99 13.12
C HIS A 97 -8.68 8.31 12.02
N GLY A 98 -9.01 7.96 10.77
CA GLY A 98 -8.14 8.20 9.61
C GLY A 98 -7.02 7.16 9.42
N VAL A 99 -6.97 6.09 10.23
CA VAL A 99 -6.01 4.99 10.03
C VAL A 99 -6.72 3.71 9.61
N HIS A 100 -6.30 3.16 8.48
CA HIS A 100 -6.86 1.95 7.91
C HIS A 100 -6.03 0.72 8.31
N ALA A 101 -6.67 -0.27 8.94
CA ALA A 101 -6.09 -1.60 9.09
C ALA A 101 -6.48 -2.47 7.89
N VAL A 102 -5.50 -2.87 7.08
CA VAL A 102 -5.73 -3.63 5.84
C VAL A 102 -4.87 -4.89 5.74
N ASP A 103 -5.37 -5.88 5.02
CA ASP A 103 -4.58 -7.06 4.69
C ASP A 103 -3.57 -6.77 3.55
N PRO A 104 -2.51 -7.59 3.39
CA PRO A 104 -1.45 -7.32 2.41
C PRO A 104 -1.92 -7.33 0.94
N SER A 105 -3.02 -8.01 0.62
CA SER A 105 -3.58 -8.04 -0.74
C SER A 105 -4.06 -6.66 -1.19
N TRP A 106 -4.35 -5.74 -0.27
CA TRP A 106 -4.60 -4.33 -0.63
C TRP A 106 -3.41 -3.71 -1.38
N LEU A 107 -2.18 -3.95 -0.91
CA LEU A 107 -0.96 -3.47 -1.57
C LEU A 107 -0.76 -4.17 -2.92
N SER A 108 -0.83 -5.50 -2.92
CA SER A 108 -0.61 -6.30 -4.13
C SER A 108 -1.61 -5.93 -5.23
N HIS A 109 -2.90 -5.90 -4.92
CA HIS A 109 -3.93 -5.57 -5.90
C HIS A 109 -3.87 -4.08 -6.32
N SER A 110 -3.44 -3.17 -5.45
CA SER A 110 -3.20 -1.77 -5.83
C SER A 110 -2.07 -1.64 -6.85
N ALA A 111 -0.99 -2.40 -6.65
CA ALA A 111 0.14 -2.47 -7.56
C ALA A 111 -0.25 -3.13 -8.89
N GLU A 112 -0.91 -4.28 -8.86
CA GLU A 112 -1.35 -5.01 -10.06
C GLU A 112 -2.28 -4.17 -10.94
N ARG A 113 -3.21 -3.44 -10.32
CA ARG A 113 -4.20 -2.61 -11.03
C ARG A 113 -3.69 -1.21 -11.36
N TRP A 114 -2.50 -0.85 -10.85
CA TRP A 114 -1.94 0.51 -10.94
C TRP A 114 -2.94 1.58 -10.50
N CYS A 115 -3.62 1.30 -9.40
CA CYS A 115 -4.71 2.12 -8.87
C CYS A 115 -4.90 1.80 -7.39
N ARG A 116 -4.95 2.81 -6.52
CA ARG A 116 -5.20 2.59 -5.09
C ARG A 116 -6.54 1.91 -4.89
N GLN A 117 -6.52 0.70 -4.34
CA GLN A 117 -7.76 -0.01 -4.05
C GLN A 117 -8.45 0.58 -2.82
N SER A 118 -9.77 0.40 -2.73
CA SER A 118 -10.52 0.82 -1.56
C SER A 118 -10.12 0.00 -0.33
N GLU A 119 -9.72 0.67 0.74
CA GLU A 119 -9.30 0.07 2.01
C GLU A 119 -10.42 -0.76 2.65
N LYS A 120 -11.68 -0.37 2.42
CA LYS A 120 -12.86 -1.07 2.96
C LYS A 120 -12.95 -2.53 2.50
N ALA A 121 -12.55 -2.81 1.26
CA ALA A 121 -12.59 -4.16 0.69
C ALA A 121 -11.55 -5.11 1.31
N TYR A 122 -10.51 -4.56 1.95
CA TYR A 122 -9.38 -5.29 2.53
C TYR A 122 -9.29 -5.07 4.04
N SER A 123 -10.34 -4.53 4.65
CA SER A 123 -10.31 -4.07 6.04
C SER A 123 -10.23 -5.26 7.00
N LEU A 124 -9.22 -5.23 7.89
CA LEU A 124 -9.08 -6.18 8.99
C LEU A 124 -10.08 -5.83 10.09
N LYS A 125 -11.34 -6.24 9.91
CA LYS A 125 -12.34 -6.13 10.97
C LYS A 125 -12.04 -7.14 12.08
N ARG A 126 -12.34 -6.76 13.32
CA ARG A 126 -12.42 -7.71 14.45
C ARG A 126 -13.41 -8.80 14.01
N ARG A 127 -12.98 -10.06 13.94
CA ARG A 127 -13.80 -11.18 13.43
C ARG A 127 -15.21 -11.14 14.04
N GLY A 128 -16.20 -10.89 13.19
CA GLY A 128 -17.47 -11.60 13.15
C GLY A 128 -17.58 -12.18 11.74
N ALA A 129 -17.45 -13.50 11.62
CA ALA A 129 -17.53 -14.30 10.38
C ALA A 129 -16.59 -13.88 9.22
N HIS A 130 -15.50 -14.62 9.05
CA HIS A 130 -14.68 -14.59 7.83
C HIS A 130 -15.36 -15.43 6.76
N VAL A 131 -15.76 -14.82 5.64
CA VAL A 131 -15.97 -15.55 4.38
C VAL A 131 -14.65 -15.46 3.62
N PRO A 132 -14.02 -16.58 3.24
CA PRO A 132 -12.81 -16.55 2.44
C PRO A 132 -13.14 -16.00 1.06
N HIS A 133 -12.36 -15.03 0.59
CA HIS A 133 -12.29 -14.71 -0.83
C HIS A 133 -11.43 -15.80 -1.48
N GLY A 134 -12.08 -16.72 -2.18
CA GLY A 134 -11.43 -17.78 -2.96
C GLY A 134 -10.88 -17.26 -4.28
N ASP A 135 -9.72 -17.83 -4.62
CA ASP A 135 -9.05 -18.05 -5.91
C ASP A 135 -9.23 -17.04 -7.06
#